data_AF-A0A356K438-F1
#
_entry.id   AF-A0A356K438-F1
#
_cell.length_a   1.000
_cell.length_b   1.000
_cell.length_c   1.000
_cell.angle_alpha   90.00
_cell.angle_beta   90.00
_cell.angle_gamma   90.00
#
_symmetry.space_group_name_H-M   'P 1'
#
loop_
_entity.id
_entity.type
_entity.pdbx_description
1 polymer ?
#
loop_
_entity_poly.entity_id
_entity_poly.type
_entity_poly.pdbx_seq_one_letter_code
_entity_poly.pdbx_strand_id
1 'polypeptide(L)'
;MKEKIIINTIYFLASYLIIFLVYVFIVNRKKKTYADAKKMTDVTYLTTKFKIDKRKTDYNTLKWYINFINPLIISTTFVVISNIKSFTMSLLVGFIVMLVLIYSLYEIIGRILKKKEFDKNV
;
A
#
# COMPACT_ATOMS: atom_id res chain seq x y z
N MET A 1 24.08 -8.86 15.76
CA MET A 1 23.60 -8.47 14.40
C MET A 1 22.44 -9.35 13.93
N LYS A 2 22.56 -10.69 13.96
CA LYS A 2 21.48 -11.62 13.60
C LYS A 2 20.19 -11.41 14.42
N GLU A 3 20.31 -11.28 15.74
CA GLU A 3 19.15 -11.05 16.63
C GLU A 3 18.36 -9.79 16.29
N LYS A 4 19.06 -8.67 16.02
CA LYS A 4 18.42 -7.41 15.63
C LYS A 4 17.65 -7.53 14.32
N ILE A 5 18.20 -8.27 13.35
CA ILE A 5 17.50 -8.56 12.09
C ILE A 5 16.25 -9.40 12.35
N ILE A 6 16.36 -10.44 13.18
CA ILE A 6 15.21 -11.30 13.54
C ILE A 6 14.10 -10.48 14.20
N ILE A 7 14.45 -9.64 15.19
CA ILE A 7 13.48 -8.77 15.89
C ILE A 7 12.81 -7.81 14.90
N ASN A 8 13.58 -7.16 14.02
CA ASN A 8 13.04 -6.27 13.00
C ASN A 8 12.10 -7.00 12.04
N THR A 9 12.43 -8.23 11.63
CA THR A 9 11.55 -9.07 10.81
C THR A 9 10.26 -9.43 11.53
N ILE A 10 10.33 -9.78 12.82
CA ILE A 10 9.14 -10.06 13.64
C ILE A 10 8.27 -8.80 13.75
N TYR A 11 8.86 -7.64 14.03
CA TYR A 11 8.12 -6.37 14.07
C TYR A 11 7.49 -6.02 12.73
N PHE A 12 8.20 -6.25 11.62
CA PHE A 12 7.65 -6.06 10.29
C PHE A 12 6.43 -6.96 10.07
N LEU A 13 6.58 -8.28 10.28
CA LEU A 13 5.51 -9.25 10.02
C LEU A 13 4.30 -9.03 10.93
N ALA A 14 4.52 -8.77 12.22
CA ALA A 14 3.46 -8.52 13.17
C ALA A 14 2.70 -7.23 12.84
N SER A 15 3.41 -6.11 12.63
CA SER A 15 2.77 -4.85 12.26
C SER A 15 2.06 -4.93 10.92
N TYR A 16 2.68 -5.57 9.92
CA TYR A 16 2.08 -5.82 8.62
C TYR A 16 0.78 -6.60 8.76
N LEU A 17 0.79 -7.72 9.49
CA LEU A 17 -0.39 -8.56 9.69
C LEU A 17 -1.50 -7.79 10.38
N ILE A 18 -1.20 -7.08 11.48
CA ILE A 18 -2.20 -6.28 12.20
C ILE A 18 -2.83 -5.23 11.29
N ILE A 19 -2.01 -4.45 10.58
CA ILE A 19 -2.51 -3.39 9.70
C ILE A 19 -3.28 -3.97 8.52
N PHE A 20 -2.82 -5.09 7.94
CA PHE A 20 -3.52 -5.79 6.87
C PHE A 20 -4.90 -6.26 7.32
N LEU A 21 -5.02 -6.85 8.51
CA LEU A 21 -6.30 -7.26 9.07
C LEU A 21 -7.22 -6.05 9.29
N VAL A 22 -6.70 -4.91 9.77
CA VAL A 22 -7.46 -3.65 9.88
C VAL A 22 -7.98 -3.20 8.51
N TYR A 23 -7.14 -3.24 7.47
CA TYR A 23 -7.56 -2.87 6.12
C TYR A 23 -8.67 -3.78 5.58
N VAL A 24 -8.54 -5.09 5.78
CA VAL A 24 -9.51 -6.09 5.32
C VAL A 24 -10.83 -6.00 6.08
N PHE A 25 -10.79 -5.97 7.42
CA PHE A 25 -11.98 -6.10 8.25
C PHE A 25 -12.65 -4.77 8.61
N ILE A 26 -11.91 -3.66 8.65
CA ILE A 26 -12.43 -2.37 9.09
C ILE A 26 -12.57 -1.42 7.89
N VAL A 27 -11.46 -1.12 7.21
CA VAL A 27 -11.43 -0.09 6.14
C VAL A 27 -12.29 -0.49 4.94
N ASN A 28 -12.25 -1.76 4.56
CA ASN A 28 -12.87 -2.28 3.34
C ASN A 28 -13.99 -3.31 3.57
N ARG A 29 -14.59 -3.30 4.76
CA ARG A 29 -15.74 -4.16 5.13
C ARG A 29 -16.95 -3.99 4.21
N LYS A 30 -17.20 -2.77 3.73
CA LYS A 30 -18.32 -2.46 2.83
C LYS A 30 -17.94 -2.77 1.38
N LYS A 31 -18.83 -3.43 0.64
CA LYS A 31 -18.74 -3.49 -0.82
C LYS A 31 -18.87 -2.05 -1.35
N LYS A 32 -17.76 -1.51 -1.84
CA LYS A 32 -17.71 -0.19 -2.46
C LYS A 32 -17.74 -0.36 -3.98
N THR A 33 -18.50 0.49 -4.67
CA THR A 33 -18.44 0.59 -6.13
C THR A 33 -17.32 1.55 -6.53
N TYR A 34 -17.00 1.62 -7.82
CA TYR A 34 -16.09 2.66 -8.33
C TYR A 34 -16.57 4.09 -8.04
N ALA A 35 -17.88 4.32 -7.92
CA ALA A 35 -18.43 5.63 -7.59
C ALA A 35 -18.09 6.02 -6.14
N ASP A 36 -18.25 5.07 -5.21
CA ASP A 36 -17.89 5.28 -3.79
C ASP A 36 -16.38 5.40 -3.61
N ALA A 37 -15.63 4.58 -4.34
CA ALA A 37 -14.18 4.49 -4.26
C ALA A 37 -13.46 5.71 -4.85
N LYS A 38 -14.11 6.50 -5.71
CA LYS A 38 -13.55 7.77 -6.24
C LYS A 38 -13.27 8.79 -5.13
N LYS A 39 -13.88 8.63 -3.95
CA LYS A 39 -13.59 9.46 -2.77
C LYS A 39 -12.28 9.07 -2.07
N MET A 40 -11.71 7.91 -2.40
CA MET A 40 -10.45 7.43 -1.82
C MET A 40 -9.28 7.92 -2.67
N THR A 41 -8.36 8.66 -2.04
CA THR A 41 -7.20 9.27 -2.71
C THR A 41 -6.37 8.24 -3.49
N ASP A 42 -6.12 7.07 -2.90
CA ASP A 42 -5.34 5.98 -3.44
C ASP A 42 -5.92 5.44 -4.75
N VAL A 43 -7.25 5.25 -4.76
CA VAL A 43 -8.01 4.79 -5.93
C VAL A 43 -7.98 5.86 -7.01
N THR A 44 -8.21 7.12 -6.64
CA THR A 44 -8.19 8.25 -7.57
C THR A 44 -6.82 8.45 -8.18
N TYR A 45 -5.75 8.31 -7.40
CA TYR A 45 -4.38 8.38 -7.88
C TYR A 45 -4.11 7.30 -8.93
N LEU A 46 -4.39 6.03 -8.61
CA LEU A 46 -4.16 4.91 -9.54
C LEU A 46 -5.00 5.04 -10.81
N THR A 47 -6.30 5.34 -10.66
CA THR A 47 -7.21 5.41 -11.80
C THR A 47 -6.93 6.61 -12.70
N THR A 48 -6.54 7.75 -12.14
CA THR A 48 -6.27 8.98 -12.91
C THR A 48 -4.89 8.96 -13.54
N LYS A 49 -3.83 8.61 -12.78
CA LYS A 49 -2.45 8.62 -13.27
C LYS A 49 -2.21 7.57 -14.36
N PHE A 50 -2.71 6.34 -14.16
CA PHE A 50 -2.48 5.22 -15.09
C PHE A 50 -3.62 5.01 -16.08
N LYS A 51 -4.68 5.83 -16.02
CA LYS A 51 -5.88 5.73 -16.88
C LYS A 51 -6.40 4.29 -16.92
N ILE A 52 -6.62 3.71 -15.74
CA ILE A 52 -7.12 2.34 -15.56
C ILE A 52 -8.54 2.24 -16.14
N ASP A 53 -8.75 1.29 -17.04
CA ASP A 53 -10.04 1.02 -17.67
C ASP A 53 -10.93 0.23 -16.71
N LYS A 54 -11.95 0.91 -16.18
CA LYS A 54 -12.93 0.35 -15.23
C LYS A 54 -13.76 -0.80 -15.81
N ARG A 55 -13.73 -1.02 -17.12
CA ARG A 55 -14.39 -2.16 -17.78
C ARG A 55 -13.55 -3.43 -17.72
N LYS A 56 -12.21 -3.30 -17.63
CA LYS A 56 -11.24 -4.41 -17.67
C LYS A 56 -10.64 -4.74 -16.31
N THR A 57 -10.50 -3.71 -15.48
CA THR A 57 -10.07 -3.82 -14.09
C THR A 57 -11.27 -3.52 -13.21
N ASP A 58 -11.70 -4.50 -12.41
CA ASP A 58 -12.77 -4.30 -11.45
C ASP A 58 -12.24 -3.64 -10.17
N TYR A 59 -13.14 -3.01 -9.42
CA TYR A 59 -12.76 -2.34 -8.19
C TYR A 59 -12.19 -3.33 -7.16
N ASN A 60 -12.68 -4.57 -7.16
CA ASN A 60 -12.21 -5.57 -6.19
C ASN A 60 -10.73 -5.91 -6.40
N THR A 61 -10.27 -5.99 -7.65
CA THR A 61 -8.85 -6.13 -7.97
C THR A 61 -8.06 -4.94 -7.41
N LEU A 62 -8.48 -3.71 -7.72
CA LEU A 62 -7.80 -2.50 -7.24
C LEU A 62 -7.75 -2.42 -5.70
N LYS A 63 -8.87 -2.74 -5.05
CA LYS A 63 -9.02 -2.79 -3.60
C LYS A 63 -8.02 -3.76 -2.98
N TRP A 64 -7.82 -4.93 -3.57
CA TRP A 64 -6.85 -5.89 -3.06
C TRP A 64 -5.42 -5.37 -3.16
N TYR A 65 -5.01 -4.76 -4.29
CA TYR A 65 -3.68 -4.16 -4.38
C TYR A 65 -3.44 -3.09 -3.30
N ILE A 66 -4.43 -2.20 -3.08
CA ILE A 66 -4.34 -1.18 -2.03
C ILE A 66 -4.26 -1.82 -0.64
N ASN A 67 -5.06 -2.86 -0.39
CA ASN A 67 -5.03 -3.62 0.87
C ASN A 67 -3.71 -4.31 1.14
N PHE A 68 -2.94 -4.70 0.13
CA PHE A 68 -1.61 -5.28 0.32
C PHE A 68 -0.55 -4.20 0.50
N ILE A 69 -0.64 -3.12 -0.27
CA ILE A 69 0.44 -2.14 -0.39
C ILE A 69 0.44 -1.12 0.73
N ASN A 70 -0.73 -0.67 1.18
CA ASN A 70 -0.78 0.29 2.29
C ASN A 70 -0.20 -0.30 3.58
N PRO A 71 -0.59 -1.52 4.02
CA PRO A 71 0.07 -2.15 5.16
C PRO A 71 1.58 -2.35 4.96
N LEU A 72 2.02 -2.69 3.74
CA LEU A 72 3.44 -2.84 3.42
C LEU A 72 4.22 -1.54 3.61
N ILE A 73 3.68 -0.42 3.13
CA ILE A 73 4.28 0.92 3.29
C ILE A 73 4.40 1.25 4.78
N ILE A 74 3.30 1.08 5.53
CA ILE A 74 3.24 1.46 6.94
C ILE A 74 4.16 0.58 7.79
N SER A 75 4.14 -0.76 7.61
CA SER A 75 4.98 -1.68 8.39
C SER A 75 6.47 -1.49 8.09
N THR A 76 6.84 -1.26 6.82
CA THR A 76 8.22 -0.95 6.44
C THR A 76 8.68 0.35 7.10
N THR A 77 7.86 1.40 7.01
CA THR A 77 8.16 2.69 7.63
C THR A 77 8.31 2.53 9.14
N PHE A 78 7.40 1.80 9.80
CA PHE A 78 7.43 1.53 11.23
C PHE A 78 8.76 0.87 11.68
N VAL A 79 9.22 -0.16 10.97
CA VAL A 79 10.49 -0.82 11.31
C VAL A 79 11.68 0.08 11.08
N VAL A 80 11.67 0.92 10.04
CA VAL A 80 12.76 1.90 9.83
C VAL A 80 12.82 2.89 10.99
N ILE A 81 11.69 3.49 11.38
CA ILE A 81 11.68 4.51 12.44
C ILE A 81 11.93 3.94 13.83
N SER A 82 11.57 2.68 14.09
CA SER A 82 11.81 2.02 15.40
C SER A 82 13.29 1.81 15.70
N ASN A 83 14.14 1.88 14.67
CA ASN A 83 15.59 1.79 14.80
C ASN A 83 16.25 3.16 15.11
N ILE A 84 15.47 4.24 15.18
CA ILE A 84 15.95 5.60 15.40
C ILE A 84 15.54 6.06 16.81
N LYS A 85 16.54 6.41 17.64
CA LYS A 85 16.29 6.83 19.04
C LYS A 85 15.66 8.22 19.16
N SER A 86 16.07 9.16 18.32
CA SER A 86 15.55 10.54 18.36
C SER A 86 14.16 10.59 17.74
N PHE A 87 13.17 11.04 18.50
CA PHE A 87 11.79 11.20 18.04
C PHE A 87 11.69 12.14 16.84
N THR A 88 12.38 13.29 16.88
CA THR A 88 12.37 14.25 15.77
C THR A 88 12.98 13.63 14.51
N MET A 89 14.08 12.89 14.65
CA MET A 89 14.73 12.25 13.50
C MET A 89 13.90 11.08 12.95
N SER A 90 13.24 10.32 13.84
CA SER A 90 12.38 9.21 13.42
C SER A 90 11.18 9.71 12.64
N LEU A 91 10.61 10.87 13.01
CA LEU A 91 9.52 11.51 12.29
C LEU A 91 9.94 11.99 10.89
N LEU A 92 11.10 12.67 10.79
CA LEU A 92 11.64 13.12 9.49
C LEU A 92 11.94 11.95 8.55
N VAL A 93 12.63 10.93 9.05
CA VAL A 93 12.95 9.73 8.25
C VAL A 93 11.68 8.98 7.87
N GLY A 94 10.72 8.85 8.80
CA GLY A 94 9.44 8.22 8.53
C GLY A 94 8.68 8.88 7.38
N PHE A 95 8.65 10.22 7.37
CA PHE A 95 8.02 10.98 6.28
C PHE A 95 8.69 10.72 4.92
N ILE A 96 10.03 10.79 4.87
CA ILE A 96 10.78 10.55 3.63
C ILE A 96 10.58 9.12 3.12
N VAL A 97 10.73 8.13 4.00
CA VAL A 97 10.57 6.70 3.65
C VAL A 97 9.16 6.42 3.15
N MET A 98 8.15 6.94 3.84
CA MET A 98 6.76 6.77 3.44
C MET A 98 6.48 7.37 2.06
N LEU A 99 6.97 8.59 1.77
CA LEU A 99 6.83 9.20 0.45
C LEU A 99 7.50 8.36 -0.65
N VAL A 100 8.76 7.96 -0.44
CA VAL A 100 9.52 7.15 -1.41
C VAL A 100 8.78 5.84 -1.69
N LEU A 101 8.27 5.17 -0.65
CA LEU A 101 7.53 3.92 -0.80
C LEU A 101 6.18 4.12 -1.50
N ILE A 102 5.41 5.17 -1.16
CA ILE A 102 4.15 5.48 -1.83
C ILE A 102 4.40 5.68 -3.33
N TYR A 103 5.33 6.56 -3.71
CA TYR A 103 5.59 6.83 -5.12
C TYR A 103 6.07 5.59 -5.86
N SER A 104 7.01 4.84 -5.29
CA SER A 104 7.61 3.66 -5.94
C SER A 104 6.61 2.52 -6.08
N LEU A 105 5.92 2.16 -5.00
CA LEU A 105 5.00 1.01 -5.00
C LEU A 105 3.74 1.29 -5.82
N TYR A 106 3.17 2.48 -5.72
CA TYR A 106 2.01 2.84 -6.55
C TYR A 106 2.37 2.96 -8.03
N GLU A 107 3.61 3.35 -8.35
CA GLU A 107 4.11 3.32 -9.74
C GLU A 107 4.16 1.89 -10.28
N ILE A 108 4.72 0.96 -9.50
CA ILE A 108 4.81 -0.46 -9.86
C ILE A 108 3.40 -1.05 -10.05
N ILE A 109 2.49 -0.85 -9.10
CA ILE A 109 1.11 -1.37 -9.18
C ILE A 109 0.40 -0.81 -10.40
N GLY A 110 0.49 0.50 -10.63
CA GLY A 110 -0.16 1.15 -11.77
C GLY A 110 0.28 0.54 -13.10
N ARG A 111 1.59 0.29 -13.26
CA ARG A 111 2.13 -0.38 -14.46
C ARG A 111 1.71 -1.84 -14.57
N ILE A 112 1.70 -2.59 -13.46
CA ILE A 112 1.23 -3.99 -13.44
C ILE A 112 -0.24 -4.08 -13.84
N LEU A 113 -1.09 -3.24 -13.25
CA LEU A 113 -2.51 -3.16 -13.58
C LEU A 113 -2.71 -2.82 -15.06
N LYS A 114 -1.96 -1.82 -15.56
CA LYS A 114 -2.07 -1.42 -16.95
C LYS A 114 -1.64 -2.51 -17.92
N LYS A 115 -0.56 -3.22 -17.61
CA LYS A 115 -0.11 -4.39 -18.40
C LYS A 115 -1.18 -5.49 -18.44
N LYS A 116 -1.79 -5.81 -17.28
CA LYS A 116 -2.88 -6.78 -17.20
C LYS A 116 -4.11 -6.39 -18.03
N GLU A 117 -4.37 -5.10 -18.25
CA GLU A 117 -5.45 -4.65 -19.15
C GLU A 117 -5.17 -4.93 -20.62
N PHE A 118 -3.90 -4.85 -21.04
CA PHE A 118 -3.50 -5.19 -22.41
C PHE A 118 -3.57 -6.69 -22.65
N ASP A 119 -3.15 -7.51 -21.68
CA ASP A 119 -3.18 -8.97 -21.81
C ASP A 119 -4.62 -9.53 -21.82
N LYS A 120 -5.58 -8.87 -21.14
CA LYS A 120 -7.01 -9.23 -21.18
C LYS A 120 -7.72 -8.84 -22.49
N ASN A 121 -7.02 -8.15 -23.37
CA ASN A 121 -7.54 -7.64 -24.63
C ASN A 121 -7.17 -8.55 -25.82
N VAL A 122 -6.63 -9.73 -25.54
CA VAL A 122 -6.37 -10.83 -26.48
C VAL A 122 -7.38 -11.95 -26.21
#